data_AF-A0A2V1D0P6-F1
#
_entry.id   AF-A0A2V1D0P6-F1
#
_cell.length_a   1.000
_cell.length_b   1.000
_cell.length_c   1.000
_cell.angle_alpha   90.00
_cell.angle_beta   90.00
_cell.angle_gamma   90.00
#
_symmetry.space_group_name_H-M   'P 1'
#
loop_
_entity.id
_entity.type
_entity.pdbx_description
1 polymer ?
#
loop_
_entity_poly.entity_id
_entity_poly.type
_entity_poly.pdbx_seq_one_letter_code
_entity_poly.pdbx_strand_id
1 'polypeptide(L)'
;SHDWCAYMYGYYFEKNEGPFKSHVHDWEHVIIWTLHNEIYVSWSAHGKYTTKHISDSALLFHEGTHTKIVNHIGNAPWSTHLLRLAKGSDKPPENHWGQWFVAWLVEVTWMEPWLKMLVEHFWGTAHPDMNGCDFGTKLGEYAPWDAIHNEGFDPWSDTDTFATTGPPSGMGLRSNITLGEEFVKQDL
;
A
#
# COMPACT_ATOMS: atom_id res chain seq x y z
N SER A 1 -8.53 18.30 5.67
CA SER A 1 -9.34 17.07 5.60
C SER A 1 -10.33 17.02 6.76
N HIS A 2 -11.51 16.42 6.55
CA HIS A 2 -12.50 16.14 7.59
C HIS A 2 -12.15 14.83 8.32
N ASP A 3 -11.19 14.88 9.24
CA ASP A 3 -10.71 13.79 10.13
C ASP A 3 -10.20 12.49 9.47
N TRP A 4 -10.37 12.34 8.15
CA TRP A 4 -9.78 11.26 7.36
C TRP A 4 -8.30 11.51 7.10
N CYS A 5 -7.51 10.46 7.34
CA CYS A 5 -6.15 10.33 6.83
C CYS A 5 -6.04 9.06 5.98
N ALA A 6 -5.20 9.12 4.94
CA ALA A 6 -4.86 7.98 4.10
C ALA A 6 -3.34 7.80 4.06
N TYR A 7 -2.87 6.57 4.27
CA TYR A 7 -1.45 6.21 4.24
C TYR A 7 -1.27 5.12 3.19
N MET A 8 -0.63 5.44 2.07
CA MET A 8 -0.30 4.46 1.03
C MET A 8 1.12 3.94 1.24
N TYR A 9 1.23 2.63 1.43
CA TYR A 9 2.48 1.89 1.40
C TYR A 9 2.61 1.22 0.05
N GLY A 10 3.83 1.14 -0.49
CA GLY A 10 4.06 0.34 -1.69
C GLY A 10 5.37 -0.42 -1.64
N TYR A 11 5.33 -1.55 -2.32
CA TYR A 11 6.31 -2.61 -2.25
C TYR A 11 6.77 -2.90 -3.67
N TYR A 12 8.08 -2.78 -3.85
CA TYR A 12 8.74 -3.10 -5.10
C TYR A 12 9.24 -4.54 -5.08
N PHE A 13 9.02 -5.26 -6.18
CA PHE A 13 9.62 -6.57 -6.42
C PHE A 13 10.39 -6.53 -7.75
N GLU A 14 11.58 -7.13 -7.79
CA GLU A 14 12.44 -7.11 -9.00
C GLU A 14 11.80 -7.83 -10.19
N LYS A 15 10.93 -8.80 -9.91
CA LYS A 15 10.25 -9.62 -10.90
C LYS A 15 8.84 -9.95 -10.42
N ASN A 16 7.89 -9.85 -11.34
CA ASN A 16 6.60 -10.48 -11.19
C ASN A 16 6.63 -11.84 -11.92
N GLU A 17 6.72 -12.93 -11.16
CA GLU A 17 6.73 -14.29 -11.68
C GLU A 17 5.34 -14.92 -11.66
N GLY A 18 4.97 -15.53 -12.78
CA GLY A 18 3.78 -16.35 -12.93
C GLY A 18 4.08 -17.49 -13.91
N PRO A 19 3.32 -18.60 -13.85
CA PRO A 19 3.65 -19.81 -14.58
C PRO A 19 3.66 -19.64 -16.11
N PHE A 20 2.86 -18.71 -16.64
CA PHE A 20 2.74 -18.45 -18.08
C PHE A 20 2.83 -16.96 -18.47
N LYS A 21 2.91 -16.06 -17.49
CA LYS A 21 3.15 -14.62 -17.69
C LYS A 21 4.10 -14.14 -16.61
N SER A 22 5.12 -13.41 -17.04
CA SER A 22 6.03 -12.71 -16.14
C SER A 22 6.38 -11.36 -16.74
N HIS A 23 6.69 -10.41 -15.87
CA HIS A 23 7.30 -9.15 -16.26
C HIS A 23 8.41 -8.78 -15.29
N VAL A 24 9.36 -8.02 -15.80
CA VAL A 24 10.41 -7.41 -14.98
C VAL A 24 9.76 -6.27 -14.21
N HIS A 25 10.05 -6.18 -12.92
CA HIS A 25 9.46 -5.25 -11.95
C HIS A 25 8.01 -5.56 -11.56
N ASP A 26 7.67 -5.24 -10.32
CA ASP A 26 6.31 -5.24 -9.80
C ASP A 26 6.17 -4.17 -8.72
N TRP A 27 4.98 -3.57 -8.66
CA TRP A 27 4.62 -2.63 -7.61
C TRP A 27 3.25 -3.02 -7.06
N GLU A 28 3.21 -3.28 -5.77
CA GLU A 28 1.98 -3.60 -5.05
C GLU A 28 1.83 -2.65 -3.85
N HIS A 29 0.60 -2.36 -3.46
CA HIS A 29 0.27 -1.28 -2.56
C HIS A 29 -0.80 -1.67 -1.56
N VAL A 30 -0.73 -1.04 -0.40
CA VAL A 30 -1.77 -1.11 0.62
C VAL A 30 -2.04 0.30 1.10
N ILE A 31 -3.31 0.61 1.34
CA ILE A 31 -3.75 1.90 1.83
C ILE A 31 -4.43 1.69 3.18
N ILE A 32 -3.94 2.37 4.20
CA ILE A 32 -4.57 2.44 5.51
C ILE A 32 -5.34 3.75 5.60
N TRP A 33 -6.63 3.65 5.86
CA TRP A 33 -7.52 4.78 6.06
C TRP A 33 -7.88 4.87 7.52
N THR A 34 -7.82 6.07 8.09
CA THR A 34 -8.21 6.30 9.48
C THR A 34 -9.22 7.41 9.56
N LEU A 35 -10.29 7.21 10.33
CA LEU A 35 -11.28 8.21 10.68
C LEU A 35 -11.59 8.09 12.18
N HIS A 36 -11.20 9.07 12.98
CA HIS A 36 -11.32 8.98 14.44
C HIS A 36 -10.66 7.71 15.01
N ASN A 37 -11.48 6.70 15.39
CA ASN A 37 -11.04 5.40 15.90
C ASN A 37 -11.32 4.25 14.92
N GLU A 38 -11.88 4.55 13.74
CA GLU A 38 -12.18 3.58 12.70
C GLU A 38 -10.97 3.45 11.75
N ILE A 39 -10.70 2.21 11.32
CA ILE A 39 -9.60 1.90 10.41
C ILE A 39 -10.14 1.07 9.25
N TYR A 40 -9.71 1.42 8.03
CA TYR A 40 -9.97 0.62 6.84
C TYR A 40 -8.64 0.29 6.16
N VAL A 41 -8.60 -0.87 5.50
CA VAL A 41 -7.43 -1.36 4.78
C VAL A 41 -7.84 -1.65 3.35
N SER A 42 -7.10 -1.10 2.39
CA SER A 42 -7.20 -1.43 0.97
C SER A 42 -5.92 -2.13 0.52
N TRP A 43 -5.99 -3.19 -0.27
CA TRP A 43 -4.80 -3.81 -0.85
C TRP A 43 -4.99 -4.00 -2.36
N SER A 44 -3.90 -3.84 -3.11
CA SER A 44 -3.91 -3.97 -4.57
C SER A 44 -3.88 -5.42 -5.04
N ALA A 45 -4.55 -5.67 -6.15
CA ALA A 45 -4.45 -6.87 -6.95
C ALA A 45 -4.66 -6.49 -8.42
N HIS A 46 -3.59 -6.53 -9.21
CA HIS A 46 -3.60 -6.19 -10.64
C HIS A 46 -4.19 -4.80 -10.93
N GLY A 47 -3.76 -3.78 -10.18
CA GLY A 47 -4.15 -2.38 -10.37
C GLY A 47 -5.53 -1.97 -9.84
N LYS A 48 -6.25 -2.90 -9.20
CA LYS A 48 -7.49 -2.64 -8.46
C LYS A 48 -7.30 -2.88 -6.98
N TYR A 49 -8.11 -2.24 -6.15
CA TYR A 49 -8.07 -2.44 -4.71
C TYR A 49 -9.37 -3.05 -4.19
N THR A 50 -9.23 -3.81 -3.10
CA THR A 50 -10.35 -4.21 -2.25
C THR A 50 -10.20 -3.52 -0.91
N THR A 51 -11.23 -2.82 -0.43
CA THR A 51 -11.23 -2.08 0.83
C THR A 51 -12.07 -2.79 1.89
N LYS A 52 -11.56 -2.93 3.12
CA LYS A 52 -12.24 -3.55 4.25
C LYS A 52 -12.08 -2.77 5.53
N HIS A 53 -13.12 -2.78 6.37
CA HIS A 53 -13.06 -2.23 7.71
C HIS A 53 -12.29 -3.14 8.66
N ILE A 54 -11.60 -2.59 9.67
CA ILE A 54 -10.79 -3.34 10.65
C ILE A 54 -11.57 -4.39 11.43
N SER A 55 -12.89 -4.21 11.59
CA SER A 55 -13.76 -5.19 12.24
C SER A 55 -14.06 -6.41 11.37
N ASP A 56 -13.65 -6.44 10.10
CA ASP A 56 -13.80 -7.61 9.25
C ASP A 56 -12.90 -8.74 9.79
N SER A 57 -13.53 -9.85 10.18
CA SER A 57 -12.84 -11.02 10.76
C SER A 57 -11.78 -11.65 9.86
N ALA A 58 -11.75 -11.30 8.56
CA ALA A 58 -10.70 -11.73 7.64
C ALA A 58 -9.37 -11.00 7.84
N LEU A 59 -9.35 -9.84 8.51
CA LEU A 59 -8.12 -9.10 8.81
C LEU A 59 -7.38 -9.73 9.99
N LEU A 60 -6.13 -10.11 9.77
CA LEU A 60 -5.23 -10.61 10.79
C LEU A 60 -4.15 -9.59 11.08
N PHE A 61 -3.72 -9.52 12.35
CA PHE A 61 -2.74 -8.53 12.81
C PHE A 61 -1.52 -9.18 13.46
N HIS A 62 -0.39 -8.50 13.36
CA HIS A 62 0.84 -8.72 14.12
C HIS A 62 0.99 -7.64 15.18
N GLU A 63 1.25 -8.05 16.41
CA GLU A 63 1.34 -7.18 17.58
C GLU A 63 0.14 -6.22 17.79
N GLY A 64 -1.01 -6.56 17.19
CA GLY A 64 -2.25 -5.81 17.30
C GLY A 64 -2.33 -4.54 16.44
N THR A 65 -1.25 -4.18 15.73
CA THR A 65 -1.16 -2.90 15.00
C THR A 65 -0.81 -3.08 13.53
N HIS A 66 -0.15 -4.17 13.15
CA HIS A 66 0.31 -4.38 11.77
C HIS A 66 -0.60 -5.35 11.03
N THR A 67 -1.31 -4.91 9.98
CA THR A 67 -2.11 -5.83 9.16
C THR A 67 -1.20 -6.82 8.44
N LYS A 68 -1.58 -8.10 8.44
CA LYS A 68 -0.87 -9.17 7.75
C LYS A 68 -1.34 -9.27 6.31
N ILE A 69 -0.43 -9.02 5.38
CA ILE A 69 -0.65 -9.07 3.94
C ILE A 69 0.26 -10.13 3.32
N VAL A 70 -0.28 -10.89 2.37
CA VAL A 70 0.48 -11.92 1.66
C VAL A 70 0.63 -11.51 0.21
N ASN A 71 1.87 -11.49 -0.28
CA ASN A 71 2.16 -11.45 -1.69
C ASN A 71 2.10 -12.89 -2.25
N HIS A 72 1.21 -13.12 -3.20
CA HIS A 72 0.80 -14.43 -3.67
C HIS A 72 0.75 -14.48 -5.20
N ILE A 73 1.28 -15.55 -5.80
CA ILE A 73 0.99 -15.86 -7.20
C ILE A 73 -0.39 -16.51 -7.26
N GLY A 74 -1.37 -15.82 -7.86
CA GLY A 74 -2.74 -16.33 -7.93
C GLY A 74 -2.83 -17.71 -8.60
N ASN A 75 -3.84 -18.48 -8.21
CA ASN A 75 -4.02 -19.87 -8.66
C ASN A 75 -4.44 -20.01 -10.14
N ALA A 76 -4.68 -18.90 -10.85
CA ALA A 76 -5.06 -18.92 -12.25
C ALA A 76 -3.81 -19.09 -13.15
N PRO A 77 -3.91 -19.79 -14.30
CA PRO A 77 -2.76 -20.01 -15.19
C PRO A 77 -2.09 -18.70 -15.66
N TRP A 78 -2.86 -17.62 -15.74
CA TRP A 78 -2.36 -16.32 -16.22
C TRP A 78 -2.11 -15.33 -15.09
N SER A 79 -2.20 -15.78 -13.83
CA SER A 79 -2.00 -14.89 -12.69
C SER A 79 -0.54 -14.55 -12.55
N THR A 80 -0.31 -13.29 -12.21
CA THR A 80 0.95 -12.80 -11.68
C THR A 80 0.78 -12.59 -10.16
N HIS A 81 1.79 -12.04 -9.49
CA HIS A 81 1.69 -11.64 -8.09
C HIS A 81 0.51 -10.68 -7.88
N LEU A 82 -0.09 -10.81 -6.69
CA LEU A 82 -1.14 -9.97 -6.16
C LEU A 82 -1.05 -9.96 -4.63
N LEU A 83 -1.56 -8.90 -4.00
CA LEU A 83 -1.75 -8.90 -2.56
C LEU A 83 -3.10 -9.53 -2.19
N ARG A 84 -3.10 -10.19 -1.04
CA ARG A 84 -4.31 -10.65 -0.37
C ARG A 84 -4.16 -10.55 1.14
N LEU A 85 -5.29 -10.57 1.83
CA LEU A 85 -5.29 -10.76 3.27
C LEU A 85 -4.70 -12.12 3.65
N ALA A 86 -3.98 -12.13 4.76
CA ALA A 86 -3.57 -13.35 5.43
C ALA A 86 -4.78 -14.16 5.91
N LYS A 87 -4.65 -15.48 5.88
CA LYS A 87 -5.62 -16.43 6.44
C LYS A 87 -4.93 -17.35 7.46
N GLY A 88 -5.73 -18.06 8.25
CA GLY A 88 -5.20 -18.96 9.28
C GLY A 88 -4.21 -20.01 8.78
N SER A 89 -4.33 -20.43 7.51
CA SER A 89 -3.40 -21.39 6.89
C SER A 89 -2.05 -20.81 6.50
N ASP A 90 -1.85 -19.49 6.57
CA ASP A 90 -0.56 -18.84 6.28
C ASP A 90 0.38 -18.84 7.51
N LYS A 91 0.20 -19.82 8.40
CA LYS A 91 1.00 -20.00 9.63
C LYS A 91 1.61 -21.42 9.62
N PRO A 92 2.95 -21.55 9.54
CA PRO A 92 3.93 -20.48 9.35
C PRO A 92 3.86 -19.87 7.94
N PRO A 93 4.36 -18.64 7.75
CA PRO A 93 4.60 -18.06 6.43
C PRO A 93 5.42 -18.95 5.51
N GLU A 94 5.03 -19.01 4.25
CA GLU A 94 5.74 -19.72 3.19
C GLU A 94 6.84 -18.80 2.61
N ASN A 95 7.89 -18.58 3.39
CA ASN A 95 9.11 -17.92 2.94
C ASN A 95 10.34 -18.60 3.55
N HIS A 96 11.53 -18.24 3.07
CA HIS A 96 12.79 -18.86 3.52
C HIS A 96 13.01 -18.80 5.04
N TRP A 97 12.46 -17.79 5.72
CA TRP A 97 12.61 -17.59 7.16
C TRP A 97 11.49 -18.23 7.99
N GLY A 98 10.38 -18.65 7.39
CA GLY A 98 9.21 -19.17 8.10
C GLY A 98 8.57 -18.17 9.08
N GLN A 99 8.83 -16.88 8.88
CA GLN A 99 8.46 -15.78 9.76
C GLN A 99 7.92 -14.64 8.90
N TRP A 100 7.03 -13.81 9.44
CA TRP A 100 6.68 -12.62 8.69
C TRP A 100 7.63 -11.47 8.97
N PHE A 101 7.64 -10.56 8.00
CA PHE A 101 8.64 -9.52 7.88
C PHE A 101 7.97 -8.16 7.81
N VAL A 102 8.47 -7.23 8.62
CA VAL A 102 8.13 -5.81 8.54
C VAL A 102 9.27 -5.12 7.80
N ALA A 103 8.95 -4.52 6.67
CA ALA A 103 9.94 -3.79 5.87
C ALA A 103 10.37 -2.49 6.54
N TRP A 104 11.58 -2.03 6.24
CA TRP A 104 11.99 -0.68 6.60
C TRP A 104 11.22 0.33 5.74
N LEU A 105 10.71 1.38 6.39
CA LEU A 105 9.89 2.40 5.75
C LEU A 105 10.76 3.57 5.28
N VAL A 106 10.50 4.03 4.05
CA VAL A 106 11.02 5.30 3.53
C VAL A 106 9.83 6.14 3.09
N GLU A 107 9.65 7.31 3.71
CA GLU A 107 8.55 8.22 3.38
C GLU A 107 8.90 9.04 2.13
N VAL A 108 8.01 9.06 1.14
CA VAL A 108 8.24 9.71 -0.17
C VAL A 108 8.57 11.20 -0.01
N THR A 109 7.92 11.91 0.90
CA THR A 109 8.14 13.36 1.11
C THR A 109 9.58 13.66 1.58
N TRP A 110 10.20 12.73 2.33
CA TRP A 110 11.57 12.81 2.86
C TRP A 110 12.63 12.25 1.91
N MET A 111 12.22 11.67 0.78
CA MET A 111 13.17 11.16 -0.20
C MET A 111 13.95 12.31 -0.84
N GLU A 112 15.25 12.12 -0.98
CA GLU A 112 16.09 12.97 -1.82
C GLU A 112 15.55 13.01 -3.27
N PRO A 113 15.76 14.09 -4.03
CA PRO A 113 15.19 14.22 -5.38
C PRO A 113 15.50 13.03 -6.31
N TRP A 114 16.69 12.46 -6.20
CA TRP A 114 17.10 11.30 -7.01
C TRP A 114 16.39 10.00 -6.60
N LEU A 115 15.95 9.87 -5.35
CA LEU A 115 15.14 8.73 -4.88
C LEU A 115 13.69 8.87 -5.35
N LYS A 116 13.13 10.09 -5.35
CA LYS A 116 11.79 10.35 -5.90
C LYS A 116 11.68 9.94 -7.38
N MET A 117 12.78 10.00 -8.12
CA MET A 117 12.82 9.50 -9.50
C MET A 117 12.47 8.01 -9.62
N LEU A 118 12.68 7.19 -8.58
CA LEU A 118 12.29 5.76 -8.60
C LEU A 118 10.78 5.60 -8.58
N VAL A 119 10.08 6.43 -7.81
CA VAL A 119 8.61 6.46 -7.75
C VAL A 119 8.02 7.01 -9.04
N GLU A 120 8.69 7.97 -9.68
CA GLU A 120 8.25 8.57 -10.94
C GLU A 120 8.72 7.80 -12.19
N HIS A 121 9.51 6.73 -12.02
CA HIS A 121 10.09 6.00 -13.14
C HIS A 121 9.05 5.18 -13.90
N PHE A 122 9.20 5.08 -15.22
CA PHE A 122 8.42 4.17 -16.04
C PHE A 122 8.94 2.74 -15.91
N TRP A 123 8.30 1.92 -15.08
CA TRP A 123 8.66 0.52 -14.84
C TRP A 123 8.03 -0.47 -15.85
N GLY A 124 7.65 0.00 -17.03
CA GLY A 124 7.00 -0.83 -18.04
C GLY A 124 5.55 -1.12 -17.71
N THR A 125 5.22 -2.37 -17.38
CA THR A 125 3.86 -2.78 -16.99
C THR A 125 3.60 -2.65 -15.50
N ALA A 126 4.67 -2.56 -14.68
CA ALA A 126 4.56 -2.26 -13.26
C ALA A 126 4.38 -0.75 -13.07
N HIS A 127 3.59 -0.37 -12.07
CA HIS A 127 3.20 1.01 -11.89
C HIS A 127 3.09 1.39 -10.41
N PRO A 128 3.95 2.29 -9.90
CA PRO A 128 3.83 2.80 -8.54
C PRO A 128 2.65 3.77 -8.47
N ASP A 129 1.61 3.40 -7.72
CA ASP A 129 0.39 4.19 -7.53
C ASP A 129 0.60 5.41 -6.63
N MET A 130 1.76 5.49 -5.96
CA MET A 130 2.15 6.61 -5.11
C MET A 130 2.84 7.76 -5.85
N ASN A 131 2.92 7.71 -7.19
CA ASN A 131 3.47 8.80 -8.00
C ASN A 131 2.54 10.04 -8.01
N GLY A 132 3.06 11.19 -8.44
CA GLY A 132 2.35 12.46 -8.38
C GLY A 132 1.08 12.57 -9.23
N CYS A 133 0.92 11.74 -10.25
CA CYS A 133 -0.29 11.70 -11.08
C CYS A 133 -1.36 10.75 -10.55
N ASP A 134 -0.94 9.64 -9.94
CA ASP A 134 -1.86 8.56 -9.58
C ASP A 134 -2.25 8.53 -8.12
N PHE A 135 -1.45 9.11 -7.22
CA PHE A 135 -1.71 9.05 -5.78
C PHE A 135 -3.14 9.53 -5.44
N GLY A 136 -3.48 10.77 -5.78
CA GLY A 136 -4.84 11.29 -5.52
C GLY A 136 -5.93 10.58 -6.33
N THR A 137 -5.61 10.09 -7.54
CA THR A 137 -6.55 9.33 -8.37
C THR A 137 -6.94 8.02 -7.68
N LYS A 138 -5.95 7.25 -7.22
CA LYS A 138 -6.17 5.98 -6.52
C LYS A 138 -6.84 6.17 -5.17
N LEU A 139 -6.48 7.24 -4.45
CA LEU A 139 -7.18 7.56 -3.22
C LEU A 139 -8.67 7.88 -3.47
N GLY A 140 -8.98 8.68 -4.48
CA GLY A 140 -10.36 8.98 -4.85
C GLY A 140 -11.16 7.76 -5.31
N GLU A 141 -10.53 6.84 -6.05
CA GLU A 141 -11.17 5.62 -6.55
C GLU A 141 -11.47 4.58 -5.46
N TYR A 142 -10.59 4.45 -4.46
CA TYR A 142 -10.60 3.33 -3.52
C TYR A 142 -10.79 3.70 -2.04
N ALA A 143 -10.98 4.99 -1.74
CA ALA A 143 -11.42 5.44 -0.43
C ALA A 143 -12.73 4.74 -0.01
N PRO A 144 -12.96 4.55 1.30
CA PRO A 144 -14.26 4.18 1.82
C PRO A 144 -15.36 5.08 1.24
N TRP A 145 -16.50 4.50 0.89
CA TRP A 145 -17.54 5.22 0.15
C TRP A 145 -18.01 6.49 0.89
N ASP A 146 -18.17 6.41 2.22
CA ASP A 146 -18.57 7.54 3.06
C ASP A 146 -17.53 8.66 3.07
N ALA A 147 -16.24 8.33 2.99
CA ALA A 147 -15.16 9.32 2.94
C ALA A 147 -15.36 10.30 1.78
N ILE A 148 -15.66 9.78 0.58
CA ILE A 148 -15.84 10.60 -0.63
C ILE A 148 -17.21 11.28 -0.68
N HIS A 149 -18.28 10.56 -0.35
CA HIS A 149 -19.64 11.01 -0.66
C HIS A 149 -20.33 11.75 0.47
N ASN A 150 -19.94 11.49 1.72
CA ASN A 150 -20.62 12.02 2.92
C ASN A 150 -19.71 12.88 3.78
N GLU A 151 -18.41 12.57 3.83
CA GLU A 151 -17.49 13.13 4.82
C GLU A 151 -16.45 14.08 4.18
N GLY A 152 -16.51 14.27 2.86
CA GLY A 152 -15.74 15.33 2.18
C GLY A 152 -14.22 15.12 2.21
N PHE A 153 -13.76 13.86 2.23
CA PHE A 153 -12.36 13.53 2.00
C PHE A 153 -11.95 14.04 0.60
N ASP A 154 -10.95 14.92 0.58
CA ASP A 154 -10.36 15.43 -0.65
C ASP A 154 -9.02 14.71 -0.90
N PRO A 155 -8.95 13.79 -1.87
CA PRO A 155 -7.75 13.01 -2.16
C PRO A 155 -6.59 13.84 -2.71
N TRP A 156 -6.82 15.12 -3.01
CA TRP A 156 -5.82 16.07 -3.52
C TRP A 156 -5.47 17.17 -2.51
N SER A 157 -6.06 17.15 -1.31
CA SER A 157 -5.88 18.21 -0.33
C SER A 157 -4.46 18.29 0.24
N ASP A 158 -3.71 17.18 0.27
CA ASP A 158 -2.30 17.14 0.64
C ASP A 158 -1.42 17.28 -0.61
N THR A 159 -1.26 18.53 -1.06
CA THR A 159 -0.38 18.89 -2.20
C THR A 159 1.12 18.76 -1.91
N ASP A 160 1.52 18.38 -0.69
CA ASP A 160 2.92 18.31 -0.24
C ASP A 160 3.67 17.04 -0.67
N THR A 161 3.02 16.10 -1.35
CA THR A 161 3.68 14.88 -1.84
C THR A 161 4.61 15.16 -3.03
N PHE A 162 4.28 16.14 -3.89
CA PHE A 162 5.01 16.38 -5.15
C PHE A 162 5.22 17.86 -5.53
N ALA A 163 4.95 18.81 -4.63
CA ALA A 163 5.15 20.24 -4.90
C ALA A 163 6.63 20.54 -5.22
N THR A 164 6.92 20.73 -6.51
CA THR A 164 8.14 21.38 -6.95
C THR A 164 7.99 22.88 -6.67
N THR A 165 8.92 23.43 -5.90
CA THR A 165 9.15 24.89 -5.70
C THR A 165 8.18 25.66 -4.79
N GLY A 166 8.24 25.45 -3.48
CA GLY A 166 7.70 26.37 -2.47
C GLY A 166 8.35 26.14 -1.10
N PRO A 167 8.59 27.18 -0.27
CA PRO A 167 9.17 26.98 1.05
C PRO A 167 8.15 26.30 1.97
N PRO A 168 8.57 25.33 2.80
CA PRO A 168 7.65 24.56 3.64
C PRO A 168 7.06 25.47 4.72
N SER A 169 5.75 25.70 4.65
CA SER A 169 5.00 26.37 5.70
C SER A 169 4.28 25.34 6.55
N GLY A 170 4.84 25.01 7.71
CA GLY A 170 4.06 24.51 8.84
C GLY A 170 4.50 23.17 9.43
N MET A 171 5.03 23.25 10.64
CA MET A 171 5.01 22.23 11.70
C MET A 171 5.39 20.79 11.33
N GLY A 172 6.67 20.48 11.50
CA GLY A 172 7.08 19.14 11.90
C GLY A 172 6.61 18.83 13.33
N LEU A 173 5.94 17.70 13.51
CA LEU A 173 6.23 16.69 14.54
C LEU A 173 5.17 15.57 14.55
N ARG A 174 5.71 14.36 14.76
CA ARG A 174 5.06 13.05 14.94
C ARG A 174 4.73 12.39 13.61
N SER A 175 5.37 11.27 13.31
CA SER A 175 4.85 10.05 13.91
C SER A 175 5.84 8.89 14.08
N ASN A 176 5.80 8.26 15.26
CA ASN A 176 5.84 6.80 15.33
C ASN A 176 4.51 6.29 14.72
N ILE A 177 4.39 6.16 13.39
CA ILE A 177 3.30 5.37 12.80
C ILE A 177 3.75 3.92 12.84
N THR A 178 3.44 3.26 13.95
CA THR A 178 3.54 1.80 14.13
C THR A 178 2.28 1.15 13.55
N LEU A 179 2.06 1.31 12.23
CA LEU A 179 0.98 0.63 11.50
C LEU A 179 1.49 0.28 10.08
N GLY A 180 2.71 -0.27 9.99
CA GLY A 180 3.32 -0.76 8.74
C GLY A 180 3.25 -2.29 8.62
N GLU A 181 2.42 -2.75 7.69
CA GLU A 181 2.13 -4.14 7.31
C GLU A 181 3.26 -5.18 7.40
N GLU A 182 2.86 -6.41 7.73
CA GLU A 182 3.74 -7.60 7.68
C GLU A 182 3.55 -8.33 6.35
N PHE A 183 4.64 -8.56 5.61
CA PHE A 183 4.63 -9.21 4.30
C PHE A 183 5.13 -10.65 4.35
N VAL A 184 4.56 -11.47 3.47
CA VAL A 184 5.08 -12.79 3.09
C VAL A 184 5.28 -12.79 1.58
N LYS A 185 6.50 -13.06 1.13
CA LYS A 185 6.78 -13.43 -0.27
C LYS A 185 6.66 -14.95 -0.39
N GLN A 186 5.64 -15.43 -1.11
CA GLN A 186 5.53 -16.86 -1.44
C GLN A 186 6.42 -17.17 -2.64
N ASP A 187 7.57 -17.80 -2.40
CA ASP A 187 8.36 -18.44 -3.45
C ASP A 187 7.84 -19.88 -3.59
N LEU A 188 7.06 -20.16 -4.64
CA LEU A 188 6.72 -21.53 -5.06
C LEU A 188 7.75 -22.06 -6.05
#